data_AF-A0A5C8LFS2-F1
#
_entry.id   AF-A0A5C8LFS2-F1
#
_cell.length_a   1.000
_cell.length_b   1.000
_cell.length_c   1.000
_cell.angle_alpha   90.00
_cell.angle_beta   90.00
_cell.angle_gamma   90.00
#
_symmetry.space_group_name_H-M   'P 1'
#
loop_
_entity.id
_entity.type
_entity.pdbx_description
1 polymer ?
#
loop_
_entity_poly.entity_id
_entity_poly.type
_entity_poly.pdbx_seq_one_letter_code
_entity_poly.pdbx_strand_id
1 'polypeptide(L)'
;MKKNRIILIVIGVLLVFNLILFKDRIFNDVNDQLEEVDTSNFKGIENLKFLGKVTKVKEQLGHFHGMGILQVNMVKSNIEYYDPRKKQANYYCIIKDTIAEFYVKGVSDIKPNDTIYVDISKEKSEVFNLSRDFARRLSLMVYPRSFFDYIKRKEYQDL
;
A
#
# COMPACT_ATOMS: atom_id res chain seq x y z
N MET A 1 -53.68 8.73 -2.73
CA MET A 1 -52.83 8.34 -1.58
C MET A 1 -52.09 7.01 -1.72
N LYS A 2 -52.69 5.92 -2.24
CA LYS A 2 -52.03 4.60 -2.34
C LYS A 2 -50.78 4.57 -3.26
N LYS A 3 -50.80 5.32 -4.38
CA LYS A 3 -49.70 5.36 -5.37
C LYS A 3 -48.38 5.93 -4.79
N ASN A 4 -48.44 6.95 -3.94
CA ASN A 4 -47.27 7.56 -3.31
C ASN A 4 -46.62 6.65 -2.26
N ARG A 5 -47.41 5.78 -1.61
CA ARG A 5 -46.89 4.79 -0.65
C ARG A 5 -46.09 3.68 -1.34
N ILE A 6 -46.52 3.26 -2.54
CA ILE A 6 -45.81 2.25 -3.33
C ILE A 6 -44.45 2.78 -3.80
N ILE A 7 -44.38 4.04 -4.26
CA ILE A 7 -43.12 4.65 -4.70
C ILE A 7 -42.10 4.74 -3.54
N LEU A 8 -42.54 5.12 -2.34
CA LEU A 8 -41.66 5.18 -1.17
C LEU A 8 -41.12 3.80 -0.76
N ILE A 9 -41.94 2.74 -0.86
CA ILE A 9 -41.51 1.37 -0.59
C ILE A 9 -40.45 0.94 -1.60
N VAL A 10 -40.65 1.23 -2.90
CA VAL A 10 -39.68 0.89 -3.95
C VAL A 10 -38.35 1.61 -3.74
N ILE A 11 -38.36 2.91 -3.39
CA ILE A 11 -37.15 3.67 -3.07
C ILE A 11 -36.45 3.08 -1.84
N GLY A 12 -37.20 2.73 -0.79
CA GLY A 12 -36.65 2.10 0.41
C GLY A 12 -35.97 0.77 0.11
N VAL A 13 -36.59 -0.08 -0.71
CA VAL A 13 -36.00 -1.37 -1.14
C VAL A 13 -34.73 -1.16 -1.96
N LEU A 14 -34.73 -0.21 -2.89
CA LEU A 14 -33.54 0.12 -3.70
C LEU A 14 -32.38 0.65 -2.83
N LEU A 15 -32.66 1.45 -1.81
CA LEU A 15 -31.64 1.93 -0.88
C LEU A 15 -31.05 0.80 -0.03
N VAL A 16 -31.89 -0.09 0.50
CA VAL A 16 -31.43 -1.26 1.28
C VAL A 16 -30.64 -2.22 0.40
N PHE A 17 -31.07 -2.46 -0.84
CA PHE A 17 -30.36 -3.32 -1.78
C PHE A 17 -28.99 -2.75 -2.15
N ASN A 18 -28.88 -1.43 -2.39
CA ASN A 18 -27.60 -0.77 -2.61
C ASN A 18 -26.70 -0.84 -1.37
N LEU A 19 -27.23 -0.71 -0.16
CA LEU A 19 -26.47 -0.87 1.08
C LEU A 19 -25.92 -2.31 1.26
N ILE A 20 -26.72 -3.33 0.93
CA ILE A 20 -26.30 -4.74 0.99
C ILE A 20 -25.21 -5.01 -0.06
N LEU A 21 -25.42 -4.61 -1.31
CA LEU A 21 -24.41 -4.75 -2.37
C LEU A 21 -23.12 -4.00 -2.04
N PHE A 22 -23.22 -2.82 -1.43
CA PHE A 22 -22.06 -2.05 -0.97
C PHE A 22 -21.32 -2.78 0.16
N LYS A 23 -22.05 -3.39 1.10
CA LYS A 23 -21.47 -4.17 2.20
C LYS A 23 -20.80 -5.44 1.71
N ASP A 24 -21.40 -6.18 0.78
CA ASP A 24 -20.80 -7.40 0.22
C ASP A 24 -19.50 -7.11 -0.53
N ARG A 25 -19.43 -5.97 -1.24
CA ARG A 25 -18.18 -5.51 -1.88
C ARG A 25 -17.07 -5.18 -0.86
N ILE A 26 -17.44 -4.71 0.33
CA ILE A 26 -16.48 -4.31 1.38
C ILE A 26 -15.91 -5.51 2.13
N PHE A 27 -16.70 -6.57 2.35
CA PHE A 27 -16.30 -7.70 3.20
C PHE A 27 -15.84 -8.96 2.43
N ASN A 28 -16.24 -9.14 1.16
CA ASN A 28 -15.93 -10.36 0.40
C ASN A 28 -14.81 -10.23 -0.66
N ASP A 29 -14.12 -9.09 -0.78
CA ASP A 29 -13.03 -8.90 -1.78
C ASP A 29 -11.65 -9.35 -1.26
N VAL A 30 -11.66 -10.34 -0.37
CA VAL A 30 -10.48 -11.02 0.19
C VAL A 30 -10.21 -12.22 -0.72
N ASN A 31 -9.20 -12.13 -1.59
CA ASN A 31 -8.89 -13.20 -2.53
C ASN A 31 -8.03 -14.28 -1.86
N ASP A 32 -8.67 -15.36 -1.41
CA ASP A 32 -8.01 -16.48 -0.73
C ASP A 32 -7.10 -17.33 -1.61
N GLN A 33 -7.05 -17.06 -2.92
CA GLN A 33 -6.11 -17.71 -3.84
C GLN A 33 -4.71 -17.09 -3.79
N LEU A 34 -4.54 -15.92 -3.15
CA LEU A 34 -3.26 -15.24 -3.04
C LEU A 34 -2.39 -15.86 -1.93
N GLU A 35 -1.10 -16.04 -2.23
CA GLU A 35 -0.11 -16.55 -1.28
C GLU A 35 0.18 -15.48 -0.21
N GLU A 36 -0.01 -15.80 1.07
CA GLU A 36 0.53 -14.98 2.16
C GLU A 36 1.97 -15.41 2.46
N VAL A 37 2.87 -14.45 2.50
CA VAL A 37 4.31 -14.68 2.70
C VAL A 37 4.81 -14.10 4.02
N ASP A 38 5.89 -14.67 4.56
CA ASP A 38 6.48 -14.23 5.82
C ASP A 38 7.10 -12.82 5.74
N THR A 39 7.35 -12.23 6.92
CA THR A 39 7.85 -10.84 7.07
C THR A 39 9.20 -10.58 6.39
N SER A 40 10.02 -11.61 6.20
CA SER A 40 11.34 -11.56 5.53
C SER A 40 11.34 -12.19 4.13
N ASN A 41 10.17 -12.59 3.62
CA ASN A 41 10.08 -13.25 2.33
C ASN A 41 10.02 -12.20 1.19
N PHE A 42 11.19 -11.90 0.63
CA PHE A 42 11.36 -11.01 -0.52
C PHE A 42 11.37 -11.77 -1.85
N LYS A 43 10.59 -12.84 -1.98
CA LYS A 43 10.57 -13.68 -3.19
C LYS A 43 10.23 -12.88 -4.46
N GLY A 44 11.10 -12.96 -5.45
CA GLY A 44 11.00 -12.24 -6.73
C GLY A 44 11.62 -10.85 -6.75
N ILE A 45 12.22 -10.39 -5.65
CA ILE A 45 12.87 -9.08 -5.53
C ILE A 45 14.06 -9.09 -4.56
N GLU A 46 14.62 -10.28 -4.33
CA GLU A 46 15.65 -10.60 -3.32
C GLU A 46 16.94 -9.78 -3.51
N ASN A 47 17.21 -9.35 -4.74
CA ASN A 47 18.42 -8.62 -5.11
C ASN A 47 18.16 -7.14 -5.41
N LEU A 48 17.01 -6.57 -5.00
CA LEU A 48 16.71 -5.16 -5.25
C LEU A 48 17.80 -4.24 -4.68
N LYS A 49 18.26 -3.34 -5.54
CA LYS A 49 19.01 -2.13 -5.24
C LYS A 49 18.23 -0.96 -5.82
N PHE A 50 17.79 -0.07 -4.97
CA PHE A 50 16.92 1.04 -5.35
C PHE A 50 17.38 2.33 -4.69
N LEU A 51 17.40 3.40 -5.47
CA LEU A 51 17.61 4.77 -5.03
C LEU A 51 16.51 5.63 -5.66
N GLY A 52 15.80 6.40 -4.85
CA GLY A 52 14.73 7.25 -5.36
C GLY A 52 14.36 8.40 -4.43
N LYS A 53 13.60 9.36 -4.95
CA LYS A 53 13.11 10.52 -4.19
C LYS A 53 11.65 10.36 -3.84
N VAL A 54 11.31 10.56 -2.57
CA VAL A 54 9.94 10.53 -2.08
C VAL A 54 9.16 11.66 -2.75
N THR A 55 8.05 11.32 -3.39
CA THR A 55 7.12 12.29 -3.98
C THR A 55 5.90 12.50 -3.12
N LYS A 56 5.41 11.43 -2.48
CA LYS A 56 4.21 11.44 -1.65
C LYS A 56 4.40 10.54 -0.44
N VAL A 57 3.88 10.99 0.70
CA VAL A 57 3.82 10.21 1.93
C VAL A 57 2.36 10.10 2.32
N LYS A 58 1.87 8.87 2.47
CA LYS A 58 0.55 8.59 3.03
C LYS A 58 0.71 8.01 4.41
N GLU A 59 0.31 8.76 5.41
CA GLU A 59 0.33 8.39 6.82
C GLU A 59 -1.08 8.20 7.38
N GLN A 60 -1.18 7.81 8.65
CA GLN A 60 -2.44 7.69 9.40
C GLN A 60 -3.44 6.71 8.76
N LEU A 61 -2.98 5.47 8.50
CA LEU A 61 -3.76 4.40 7.87
C LEU A 61 -4.73 3.73 8.86
N GLY A 62 -5.61 4.52 9.48
CA GLY A 62 -6.61 4.03 10.44
C GLY A 62 -5.99 3.31 11.63
N HIS A 63 -6.38 2.05 11.85
CA HIS A 63 -5.89 1.22 12.96
C HIS A 63 -4.43 0.75 12.79
N PHE A 64 -3.82 0.97 11.62
CA PHE A 64 -2.42 0.60 11.35
C PHE A 64 -1.48 1.73 11.75
N HIS A 65 -1.45 2.02 13.05
CA HIS A 65 -0.67 3.12 13.60
C HIS A 65 0.83 3.00 13.28
N GLY A 66 1.39 4.10 12.79
CA GLY A 66 2.79 4.18 12.40
C GLY A 66 3.12 3.52 11.06
N MET A 67 2.19 2.83 10.39
CA MET A 67 2.39 2.36 9.02
C MET A 67 2.05 3.47 8.01
N GLY A 68 2.70 3.42 6.86
CA GLY A 68 2.47 4.36 5.77
C GLY A 68 2.90 3.82 4.42
N ILE A 69 2.54 4.59 3.40
CA ILE A 69 2.91 4.34 2.00
C ILE A 69 3.81 5.47 1.54
N LEU A 70 4.98 5.14 1.03
CA LEU A 70 5.91 6.08 0.42
C LEU A 70 5.85 5.87 -1.08
N GLN A 71 5.37 6.89 -1.81
CA GLN A 71 5.52 6.93 -3.25
C GLN A 71 6.86 7.58 -3.56
N VAL A 72 7.64 6.93 -4.43
CA VAL A 72 9.03 7.27 -4.66
C VAL A 72 9.29 7.26 -6.16
N ASN A 73 9.77 8.39 -6.69
CA ASN A 73 10.30 8.44 -8.04
C ASN A 73 11.68 7.81 -8.06
N MET A 74 11.83 6.79 -8.91
CA MET A 74 13.06 6.05 -9.10
C MET A 74 14.11 6.94 -9.76
N VAL A 75 15.28 7.03 -9.12
CA VAL A 75 16.48 7.65 -9.70
C VAL A 75 17.36 6.56 -10.30
N LYS A 76 17.49 5.42 -9.60
CA LYS A 76 18.24 4.26 -10.07
C LYS A 76 17.69 2.99 -9.44
N SER A 77 17.48 1.96 -10.25
CA SER A 77 17.28 0.60 -9.73
C SER A 77 17.86 -0.43 -10.68
N ASN A 78 18.13 -1.64 -10.17
CA ASN A 78 18.37 -2.82 -10.98
C ASN A 78 17.09 -3.57 -11.37
N ILE A 79 15.93 -3.17 -10.85
CA ILE A 79 14.62 -3.75 -11.16
C ILE A 79 13.67 -2.59 -11.50
N GLU A 80 13.13 -2.61 -12.71
CA GLU A 80 12.21 -1.57 -13.21
C GLU A 80 10.74 -1.94 -13.05
N TYR A 81 10.43 -3.23 -12.88
CA TYR A 81 9.08 -3.72 -12.74
C TYR A 81 8.99 -4.86 -11.73
N TYR A 82 8.10 -4.69 -10.75
CA TYR A 82 7.73 -5.69 -9.76
C TYR A 82 6.32 -5.39 -9.23
N ASP A 83 5.36 -6.25 -9.55
CA ASP A 83 3.99 -6.16 -9.05
C ASP A 83 3.52 -7.54 -8.57
N PRO A 84 3.58 -7.82 -7.26
CA PRO A 84 3.22 -9.12 -6.71
C PRO A 84 1.70 -9.28 -6.49
N ARG A 85 0.88 -8.24 -6.70
CA ARG A 85 -0.54 -8.20 -6.28
C ARG A 85 -1.42 -9.30 -6.87
N LYS A 86 -1.03 -9.88 -8.02
CA LYS A 86 -1.75 -10.99 -8.64
C LYS A 86 -1.39 -12.35 -8.05
N LYS A 87 -0.35 -12.43 -7.22
CA LYS A 87 0.23 -13.67 -6.69
C LYS A 87 0.27 -13.70 -5.17
N GLN A 88 0.54 -12.56 -4.53
CA GLN A 88 0.73 -12.46 -3.09
C GLN A 88 -0.34 -11.58 -2.44
N ALA A 89 -0.78 -11.98 -1.25
CA ALA A 89 -1.75 -11.25 -0.44
C ALA A 89 -1.09 -10.10 0.32
N ASN A 90 0.21 -10.19 0.58
CA ASN A 90 1.04 -9.22 1.24
C ASN A 90 2.41 -9.10 0.56
N TYR A 91 3.03 -7.93 0.64
CA TYR A 91 4.29 -7.62 -0.04
C TYR A 91 4.98 -6.44 0.67
N TYR A 92 6.14 -6.01 0.19
CA TYR A 92 6.87 -4.88 0.79
C TYR A 92 6.85 -3.63 -0.09
N CYS A 93 6.81 -3.80 -1.42
CA CYS A 93 6.72 -2.70 -2.37
C CYS A 93 6.05 -3.13 -3.69
N ILE A 94 5.72 -2.13 -4.50
CA ILE A 94 5.38 -2.26 -5.92
C ILE A 94 6.31 -1.34 -6.69
N ILE A 95 6.84 -1.78 -7.83
CA ILE A 95 7.65 -0.98 -8.74
C ILE A 95 7.01 -1.08 -10.12
N LYS A 96 6.70 0.07 -10.73
CA LYS A 96 6.30 0.14 -12.13
C LYS A 96 6.99 1.32 -12.78
N ASP A 97 7.82 1.02 -13.78
CA ASP A 97 8.57 2.00 -14.55
C ASP A 97 9.38 2.91 -13.61
N THR A 98 9.08 4.21 -13.60
CA THR A 98 9.83 5.21 -12.83
C THR A 98 9.29 5.45 -11.42
N ILE A 99 8.28 4.70 -10.96
CA ILE A 99 7.62 4.94 -9.67
C ILE A 99 7.58 3.65 -8.86
N ALA A 100 7.87 3.78 -7.57
CA ALA A 100 7.71 2.71 -6.59
C ALA A 100 6.81 3.16 -5.43
N GLU A 101 6.03 2.22 -4.90
CA GLU A 101 5.33 2.35 -3.62
C GLU A 101 5.98 1.42 -2.61
N PHE A 102 6.53 1.98 -1.54
CA PHE A 102 7.03 1.21 -0.40
C PHE A 102 6.03 1.29 0.75
N TYR A 103 5.72 0.13 1.32
CA TYR A 103 4.87 0.01 2.49
C TYR A 103 5.78 -0.14 3.69
N VAL A 104 5.79 0.83 4.62
CA VAL A 104 6.77 0.87 5.70
C VAL A 104 6.21 1.43 7.00
N LYS A 105 6.87 1.12 8.12
CA LYS A 105 6.60 1.73 9.43
C LYS A 105 7.49 2.96 9.66
N GLY A 106 6.95 3.92 10.41
CA GLY A 106 7.63 5.11 10.90
C GLY A 106 7.61 6.29 9.94
N VAL A 107 6.64 6.44 9.03
CA VAL A 107 6.73 7.46 7.97
C VAL A 107 6.59 8.94 8.42
N SER A 108 6.33 9.22 9.70
CA SER A 108 5.89 10.54 10.20
C SER A 108 6.89 11.70 9.99
N ASP A 109 8.19 11.39 10.03
CA ASP A 109 9.31 12.32 9.84
C ASP A 109 9.80 12.39 8.39
N ILE A 110 9.35 11.46 7.54
CA ILE A 110 9.64 11.40 6.12
C ILE A 110 8.80 12.46 5.39
N LYS A 111 9.43 13.19 4.48
CA LYS A 111 8.81 14.27 3.71
C LYS A 111 9.09 14.11 2.22
N PRO A 112 8.25 14.69 1.34
CA PRO A 112 8.59 14.81 -0.07
C PRO A 112 9.99 15.42 -0.26
N ASN A 113 10.69 14.96 -1.29
CA ASN A 113 12.10 15.22 -1.61
C ASN A 113 13.15 14.54 -0.72
N ASP A 114 12.76 13.83 0.34
CA ASP A 114 13.66 12.89 1.00
C ASP A 114 14.12 11.82 0.00
N THR A 115 15.33 11.30 0.17
CA THR A 115 15.86 10.24 -0.67
C THR A 115 15.83 8.92 0.09
N ILE A 116 15.39 7.86 -0.58
CA ILE A 116 15.33 6.52 -0.05
C ILE A 116 16.35 5.65 -0.78
N TYR A 117 17.11 4.91 0.00
CA TYR A 117 18.00 3.86 -0.47
C TYR A 117 17.51 2.51 0.06
N VAL A 118 17.46 1.51 -0.81
CA VAL A 118 17.12 0.13 -0.47
C VAL A 118 18.11 -0.81 -1.13
N ASP A 119 18.64 -1.76 -0.37
CA ASP A 119 19.45 -2.87 -0.82
C ASP A 119 19.02 -4.11 -0.03
N ILE A 120 18.12 -4.90 -0.63
CA ILE A 120 17.55 -6.10 0.00
C ILE A 120 18.63 -7.16 0.22
N SER A 121 19.58 -7.27 -0.71
CA SER A 121 20.70 -8.22 -0.61
C SER A 121 21.60 -7.99 0.61
N LYS A 122 21.54 -6.77 1.18
CA LYS A 122 22.29 -6.38 2.39
C LYS A 122 21.38 -6.07 3.57
N GLU A 123 20.09 -6.33 3.47
CA GLU A 123 19.07 -5.95 4.46
C GLU A 123 19.15 -4.47 4.90
N LYS A 124 19.57 -3.62 3.95
CA LYS A 124 19.86 -2.22 4.19
C LYS A 124 18.77 -1.36 3.58
N SER A 125 18.15 -0.52 4.39
CA SER A 125 17.22 0.48 3.90
C SER A 125 17.33 1.74 4.74
N GLU A 126 17.42 2.88 4.07
CA GLU A 126 17.70 4.16 4.68
C GLU A 126 16.87 5.24 4.02
N VAL A 127 16.44 6.21 4.82
CA VAL A 127 15.92 7.48 4.34
C VAL A 127 16.90 8.56 4.76
N PHE A 128 17.18 9.48 3.84
CA PHE A 128 18.04 10.61 4.10
C PHE A 128 17.46 11.91 3.54
N ASN A 129 17.65 12.99 4.29
CA ASN A 129 17.31 14.34 3.87
C ASN A 129 18.54 15.23 4.05
N LEU A 130 19.08 15.72 2.93
CA LEU A 130 20.28 16.56 2.91
C LEU A 130 20.05 17.94 3.55
N SER A 131 18.84 18.49 3.45
CA SER A 131 18.52 19.82 4.03
C SER A 131 18.38 19.80 5.56
N ARG A 132 18.13 18.63 6.15
CA ARG A 132 17.88 18.44 7.59
C ARG A 132 19.03 17.70 8.29
N ASP A 133 20.10 17.37 7.56
CA ASP A 133 21.17 16.45 7.99
C ASP A 133 20.62 15.20 8.69
N PHE A 134 19.58 14.64 8.09
CA PHE A 134 18.81 13.55 8.67
C PHE A 134 19.11 12.28 7.90
N ALA A 135 19.52 11.23 8.62
CA ALA A 135 19.68 9.89 8.10
C ALA A 135 19.12 8.89 9.10
N ARG A 136 18.36 7.93 8.60
CA ARG A 136 17.67 6.95 9.44
C ARG A 136 17.52 5.63 8.71
N ARG A 137 17.65 4.53 9.45
CA ARG A 137 17.28 3.20 8.97
C ARG A 137 15.75 3.07 8.82
N LEU A 138 15.30 2.52 7.70
CA LEU A 138 13.93 2.09 7.51
C LEU A 138 13.81 0.62 7.90
N SER A 139 12.62 0.24 8.38
CA SER A 139 12.30 -1.17 8.61
C SER A 139 11.49 -1.65 7.42
N LEU A 140 12.17 -2.24 6.44
CA LEU A 140 11.52 -2.94 5.33
C LEU A 140 11.22 -4.36 5.76
N MET A 141 9.94 -4.67 5.87
CA MET A 141 9.41 -6.00 6.13
C MET A 141 8.11 -6.16 5.36
N VAL A 142 7.70 -7.40 5.10
CA VAL A 142 6.35 -7.68 4.62
C VAL A 142 5.38 -7.57 5.80
N TYR A 143 4.33 -6.77 5.65
CA TYR A 143 3.30 -6.59 6.67
C TYR A 143 2.18 -7.64 6.54
N PRO A 144 1.34 -7.84 7.58
CA PRO A 144 0.25 -8.82 7.53
C PRO A 144 -0.75 -8.53 6.41
N ARG A 145 -1.38 -9.58 5.86
CA ARG A 145 -2.44 -9.46 4.85
C ARG A 145 -3.54 -8.46 5.20
N SER A 146 -3.95 -8.39 6.47
CA SER A 146 -4.99 -7.48 6.95
C SER A 146 -4.70 -5.99 6.67
N PHE A 147 -3.42 -5.61 6.64
CA PHE A 147 -2.98 -4.27 6.26
C PHE A 147 -3.19 -4.01 4.77
N PHE A 148 -2.82 -4.96 3.91
CA PHE A 148 -3.00 -4.85 2.46
C PHE A 148 -4.46 -4.89 2.05
N ASP A 149 -5.27 -5.73 2.69
CA ASP A 149 -6.73 -5.73 2.51
C ASP A 149 -7.33 -4.36 2.88
N TYR A 150 -6.84 -3.73 3.96
CA TYR A 150 -7.26 -2.38 4.33
C TYR A 150 -6.86 -1.34 3.28
N ILE A 151 -5.62 -1.37 2.81
CA ILE A 151 -5.12 -0.45 1.78
C ILE A 151 -5.94 -0.60 0.49
N LYS A 152 -6.22 -1.84 0.05
CA LYS A 152 -7.02 -2.13 -1.15
C LYS A 152 -8.45 -1.59 -1.00
N ARG A 153 -9.12 -1.90 0.11
CA ARG A 153 -10.49 -1.41 0.39
C ARG A 153 -10.59 0.11 0.46
N LYS A 154 -9.52 0.79 0.84
CA LYS A 154 -9.47 2.25 0.94
C LYS A 154 -8.97 2.94 -0.32
N GLU A 155 -8.63 2.18 -1.36
CA GLU A 155 -8.08 2.71 -2.61
C GLU A 155 -6.86 3.59 -2.34
N TYR A 156 -6.00 3.11 -1.44
CA TYR A 156 -4.82 3.85 -1.02
C TYR A 156 -3.57 3.59 -1.87
N GLN A 157 -3.62 2.61 -2.76
CA GLN A 157 -2.59 2.35 -3.76
C GLN A 157 -2.85 3.24 -4.96
N ASP A 158 -1.82 3.98 -5.37
CA ASP A 158 -1.87 4.93 -6.48
C ASP A 158 -1.18 4.36 -7.75
N LEU A 159 -0.61 3.14 -7.69
CA LEU A 159 0.09 2.42 -8.78
C LEU A 159 -0.67 1.25 -9.42
#